data_AF-A0AA41H3B2-F1
#
_entry.id   AF-A0AA41H3B2-F1
#
_cell.length_a   1.000
_cell.length_b   1.000
_cell.length_c   1.000
_cell.angle_alpha   90.00
_cell.angle_beta   90.00
_cell.angle_gamma   90.00
#
_symmetry.space_group_name_H-M   'P 1'
#
loop_
_entity.id
_entity.type
_entity.pdbx_description
1 polymer ?
#
loop_
_entity_poly.entity_id
_entity_poly.type
_entity_poly.pdbx_seq_one_letter_code
_entity_poly.pdbx_strand_id
1 'polypeptide(L)'
;MLGGTSFTVGTLRFVWHETTVALWGFAALLIQLAQDRLTPAVVAHTLGWTLIVAGLLPLVFTRGRHLSWLALFIIGSIALARAAQA
;
A
#
# COMPACT_ATOMS: atom_id res chain seq x y z
N MET A 1 7.91 24.27 -13.01
CA MET A 1 8.66 23.02 -13.23
C MET A 1 8.62 22.20 -11.94
N LEU A 2 8.33 20.91 -12.06
CA LEU A 2 8.23 19.92 -10.97
C LEU A 2 9.61 19.61 -10.37
N GLY A 3 10.20 20.54 -9.61
CA GLY A 3 11.58 20.35 -9.13
C GLY A 3 12.11 21.41 -8.17
N GLY A 4 11.23 22.12 -7.46
CA GLY A 4 11.68 22.91 -6.31
C GLY A 4 12.08 21.96 -5.18
N THR A 5 13.19 22.22 -4.49
CA THR A 5 13.66 21.45 -3.33
C THR A 5 12.55 21.18 -2.30
N SER A 6 11.62 22.11 -2.11
CA SER A 6 10.46 21.94 -1.24
C SER A 6 9.49 20.83 -1.68
N PHE A 7 9.25 20.66 -2.99
CA PHE A 7 8.42 19.58 -3.52
C PHE A 7 9.12 18.23 -3.35
N THR A 8 10.41 18.15 -3.67
CA THR A 8 11.20 16.91 -3.53
C THR A 8 11.28 16.46 -2.07
N VAL A 9 11.55 17.38 -1.13
CA VAL A 9 11.58 17.07 0.31
C VAL A 9 10.21 16.64 0.82
N GLY A 10 9.13 17.28 0.35
CA GLY A 10 7.76 16.88 0.66
C GLY A 10 7.43 15.45 0.21
N THR A 11 7.80 15.12 -1.03
CA THR A 11 7.63 13.77 -1.58
C THR A 11 8.48 12.74 -0.85
N LEU A 12 9.73 13.05 -0.49
CA LEU A 12 10.59 12.14 0.27
C LEU A 12 9.99 11.78 1.63
N ARG A 13 9.52 12.78 2.37
CA ARG A 13 8.85 12.56 3.66
C ARG A 13 7.55 11.79 3.49
N PHE A 14 6.83 12.00 2.39
CA PHE A 14 5.63 11.24 2.07
C PHE A 14 5.93 9.75 1.83
N VAL A 15 6.94 9.46 1.01
CA VAL A 15 7.39 8.08 0.72
C VAL A 15 7.79 7.34 2.00
N TRP A 16 8.33 8.03 3.00
CA TRP A 16 8.62 7.43 4.32
C TRP A 16 7.37 6.84 5.00
N HIS A 17 6.21 7.49 4.88
CA HIS A 17 4.97 6.99 5.48
C HIS A 17 4.40 5.81 4.68
N GLU A 18 4.49 5.88 3.34
CA GLU A 18 4.02 4.80 2.45
C GLU A 18 4.86 3.52 2.64
N THR A 19 6.18 3.66 2.71
CA THR A 19 7.09 2.54 3.02
C THR A 19 6.85 1.97 4.42
N THR A 20 6.58 2.81 5.42
CA THR A 20 6.19 2.35 6.76
C THR A 20 4.93 1.47 6.69
N VAL A 21 3.88 1.91 6.00
CA VAL A 21 2.65 1.11 5.82
C VAL A 21 2.93 -0.21 5.11
N ALA A 22 3.75 -0.20 4.06
CA ALA A 22 4.15 -1.44 3.38
C ALA A 22 4.88 -2.41 4.32
N LEU A 23 5.78 -1.91 5.18
CA LEU A 23 6.49 -2.72 6.18
C LEU A 23 5.55 -3.33 7.23
N TRP A 24 4.48 -2.62 7.63
CA TRP A 24 3.44 -3.19 8.48
C TRP A 24 2.68 -4.33 7.78
N GLY A 25 2.42 -4.21 6.48
CA GLY A 25 1.86 -5.29 5.67
C GLY A 25 2.77 -6.53 5.62
N PHE A 26 4.08 -6.31 5.43
CA PHE A 26 5.06 -7.40 5.51
C PHE A 26 5.11 -8.03 6.90
N ALA A 27 5.05 -7.23 7.98
CA ALA A 27 4.98 -7.75 9.34
C ALA A 27 3.73 -8.62 9.56
N ALA A 28 2.56 -8.22 9.04
CA ALA A 28 1.35 -9.04 9.09
C ALA A 28 1.51 -10.38 8.33
N LEU A 29 2.19 -10.39 7.19
CA LEU A 29 2.53 -11.62 6.47
C LEU A 29 3.48 -12.51 7.28
N LEU A 30 4.50 -11.94 7.92
CA LEU A 30 5.43 -12.69 8.77
C LEU A 30 4.74 -13.30 10.00
N ILE A 31 3.80 -12.59 10.62
CA ILE A 31 3.00 -13.14 11.73
C ILE A 31 2.16 -14.32 11.25
N GLN A 32 1.52 -14.21 10.09
CA GLN A 32 0.71 -15.30 9.53
C GLN A 32 1.58 -16.48 9.07
N LEU A 33 2.79 -16.22 8.59
CA LEU A 33 3.79 -17.23 8.29
C LEU A 33 4.17 -18.01 9.55
N ALA A 34 4.49 -17.30 10.64
CA ALA A 34 4.86 -17.91 11.91
C ALA A 34 3.73 -18.74 12.55
N GLN A 35 2.50 -18.59 12.08
CA GLN A 35 1.32 -19.34 12.53
C GLN A 35 0.94 -20.50 11.60
N ASP A 36 1.73 -20.77 10.54
CA ASP A 36 1.42 -21.74 9.48
C ASP A 36 0.06 -21.47 8.78
N ARG A 37 -0.37 -20.20 8.75
CA ARG A 37 -1.64 -19.76 8.12
C ARG A 37 -1.44 -19.19 6.73
N LEU A 38 -0.24 -19.32 6.17
CA LEU A 38 0.09 -18.68 4.90
C LEU A 38 -0.52 -19.48 3.74
N THR A 39 -1.60 -18.95 3.17
CA THR A 39 -2.19 -19.44 1.92
C THR A 39 -2.15 -18.36 0.86
N PRO A 40 -2.22 -18.69 -0.44
CA PRO A 40 -2.29 -17.68 -1.50
C PRO A 40 -3.42 -16.67 -1.31
N ALA A 41 -4.59 -17.12 -0.83
CA ALA A 41 -5.73 -16.27 -0.52
C ALA A 41 -5.41 -15.28 0.61
N VAL A 42 -4.79 -15.75 1.70
CA VAL A 42 -4.39 -14.92 2.85
C VAL A 42 -3.35 -13.88 2.44
N VAL A 43 -2.36 -14.27 1.63
CA VAL A 43 -1.34 -13.36 1.11
C VAL A 43 -1.99 -12.26 0.24
N ALA A 44 -2.85 -12.65 -0.69
CA ALA A 44 -3.57 -11.73 -1.55
C ALA A 44 -4.48 -10.78 -0.75
N HIS A 45 -5.15 -11.29 0.29
CA HIS A 45 -6.00 -10.48 1.17
C HIS A 45 -5.18 -9.45 1.98
N THR A 46 -4.07 -9.89 2.57
CA THR A 46 -3.18 -9.03 3.37
C THR A 46 -2.53 -7.95 2.52
N LEU A 47 -1.99 -8.31 1.35
CA LEU A 47 -1.42 -7.36 0.41
C LEU A 47 -2.48 -6.40 -0.13
N GLY A 48 -3.68 -6.91 -0.45
CA GLY A 48 -4.81 -6.10 -0.91
C GLY A 48 -5.14 -4.97 0.06
N TRP A 49 -5.38 -5.30 1.32
CA TRP A 49 -5.64 -4.29 2.36
C TRP A 49 -4.46 -3.36 2.61
N THR A 50 -3.23 -3.89 2.61
CA THR A 50 -2.01 -3.06 2.76
C THR A 50 -1.95 -1.99 1.67
N LEU A 51 -2.23 -2.35 0.41
CA LEU A 51 -2.23 -1.42 -0.72
C LEU A 51 -3.40 -0.42 -0.67
N ILE A 52 -4.59 -0.84 -0.22
CA ILE A 52 -5.70 0.08 0.03
C ILE A 52 -5.31 1.09 1.12
N VAL A 53 -4.74 0.65 2.24
CA VAL A 53 -4.31 1.57 3.29
C VAL A 53 -3.18 2.48 2.81
N ALA A 54 -2.22 1.95 2.06
CA ALA A 54 -1.14 2.74 1.47
C ALA A 54 -1.67 3.80 0.50
N GLY A 55 -2.69 3.48 -0.31
CA GLY A 55 -3.32 4.40 -1.26
C GLY A 55 -4.08 5.56 -0.62
N LEU A 56 -4.53 5.43 0.64
CA LEU A 56 -5.13 6.53 1.38
C LEU A 56 -4.12 7.65 1.67
N LEU A 57 -2.85 7.31 1.88
CA LEU A 57 -1.80 8.30 2.15
C LEU A 57 -1.66 9.32 1.00
N PRO A 58 -1.39 8.93 -0.26
CA PRO A 58 -1.27 9.90 -1.36
C PRO A 58 -2.58 10.66 -1.58
N LEU A 59 -3.74 10.02 -1.38
CA LEU A 59 -5.03 10.70 -1.52
C LEU A 59 -5.18 11.86 -0.51
N VAL A 60 -4.89 11.61 0.77
CA VAL A 60 -5.00 12.60 1.86
C VAL A 60 -3.91 13.66 1.77
N PHE A 61 -2.64 13.25 1.64
CA PHE A 61 -1.50 14.18 1.69
C PHE A 61 -1.33 15.01 0.43
N THR A 62 -1.69 14.49 -0.74
CA THR A 62 -1.57 15.23 -2.01
C THR A 62 -2.88 15.87 -2.44
N ARG A 63 -3.98 15.69 -1.68
CA ARG A 63 -5.35 16.08 -2.06
C ARG A 63 -5.73 15.57 -3.46
N GLY A 64 -5.38 14.31 -3.74
CA GLY A 64 -5.64 13.66 -5.03
C GLY A 64 -4.77 14.14 -6.21
N ARG A 65 -3.76 14.99 -5.99
CA ARG A 65 -2.90 15.51 -7.06
C ARG A 65 -1.91 14.48 -7.61
N HIS A 66 -1.63 13.40 -6.87
CA HIS A 66 -0.69 12.37 -7.27
C HIS A 66 -1.41 11.07 -7.67
N LEU A 67 -1.24 10.59 -8.89
CA LEU A 67 -1.99 9.42 -9.41
C LEU A 67 -1.64 8.08 -8.73
N SER A 68 -0.64 8.02 -7.83
CA SER A 68 -0.30 6.76 -7.15
C SER A 68 -1.44 6.18 -6.33
N TRP A 69 -2.32 7.01 -5.75
CA TRP A 69 -3.47 6.50 -4.98
C TRP A 69 -4.38 5.61 -5.84
N LEU A 70 -4.56 5.97 -7.11
CA LEU A 70 -5.38 5.21 -8.04
C LEU A 70 -4.73 3.87 -8.38
N ALA A 71 -3.43 3.87 -8.66
CA ALA A 71 -2.68 2.64 -8.92
C ALA A 71 -2.73 1.70 -7.70
N LEU A 72 -2.48 2.21 -6.50
CA LEU A 72 -2.52 1.44 -5.26
C LEU A 72 -3.91 0.86 -4.99
N PHE A 73 -4.97 1.64 -5.21
CA PHE A 73 -6.34 1.16 -5.07
C PHE A 73 -6.71 0.11 -6.10
N ILE A 74 -6.31 0.28 -7.35
CA ILE A 74 -6.58 -0.70 -8.42
C ILE A 74 -5.88 -2.02 -8.09
N ILE A 75 -4.58 -1.99 -7.77
CA ILE A 75 -3.81 -3.21 -7.47
C ILE A 75 -4.34 -3.86 -6.20
N GLY A 76 -4.65 -3.09 -5.16
CA GLY A 76 -5.24 -3.58 -3.92
C GLY A 76 -6.62 -4.23 -4.14
N SER A 77 -7.47 -3.61 -4.95
CA SER A 77 -8.79 -4.13 -5.30
C SER A 77 -8.70 -5.42 -6.12
N ILE A 78 -7.75 -5.49 -7.06
CA ILE A 78 -7.48 -6.72 -7.81
C ILE A 78 -7.05 -7.84 -6.86
N ALA A 79 -6.13 -7.56 -5.93
CA ALA A 79 -5.67 -8.55 -4.97
C ALA A 79 -6.82 -9.08 -4.09
N LEU A 80 -7.69 -8.20 -3.60
CA LEU A 80 -8.88 -8.59 -2.83
C LEU A 80 -9.89 -9.39 -3.67
N ALA A 81 -10.12 -8.99 -4.92
CA ALA A 81 -11.02 -9.70 -5.82
C ALA A 81 -10.53 -11.12 -6.14
N ARG A 82 -9.21 -11.31 -6.27
CA ARG A 82 -8.61 -12.64 -6.48
C ARG A 82 -8.57 -13.47 -5.20
N ALA A 83 -8.38 -12.85 -4.04
CA ALA A 83 -8.48 -13.54 -2.75
C ALA A 83 -9.88 -14.12 -2.50
N ALA A 84 -10.93 -13.46 -2.98
CA ALA A 84 -12.31 -13.96 -2.87
C ALA A 84 -12.63 -15.16 -3.79
N GLN A 85 -11.71 -15.51 -4.71
CA GLN A 85 -11.88 -16.59 -5.69
C GLN A 85 -10.96 -17.79 -5.41
N ALA A 86 -10.13 -17.72 -4.37
CA ALA A 86 -9.11 -18.71 -4.00
C ALA A 86 -9.54 -19.49 -2.74
#